data_AF-A0A8I1QLD9-F1
#
_entry.id   AF-A0A8I1QLD9-F1
#
_cell.length_a   1.000
_cell.length_b   1.000
_cell.length_c   1.000
_cell.angle_alpha   90.00
_cell.angle_beta   90.00
_cell.angle_gamma   90.00
#
_symmetry.space_group_name_H-M   'P 1'
#
loop_
_entity.id
_entity.type
_entity.pdbx_description
1 polymer ?
#
loop_
_entity_poly.entity_id
_entity_poly.type
_entity_poly.pdbx_seq_one_letter_code
_entity_poly.pdbx_strand_id
1 'polypeptide(L)' 'MRTTLNTAPAKDTQINLVIPSEMKRRLFDAAAAKGISASQLVREGIALATSAVKVGSDEGRA' A
#
# COMPACT_ATOMS: atom_id res chain seq x y z
N MET A 1 32.90 -16.13 1.50
CA MET A 1 31.45 -16.37 1.48
C MET A 1 30.89 -15.70 0.23
N ARG A 2 30.02 -16.37 -0.54
CA ARG A 2 29.39 -15.79 -1.73
C ARG A 2 27.91 -15.55 -1.42
N THR A 3 27.46 -14.32 -1.52
CA THR A 3 26.05 -13.94 -1.32
C THR A 3 25.42 -13.72 -2.70
N THR A 4 24.37 -14.46 -3.01
CA THR A 4 23.60 -14.31 -4.24
C THR A 4 22.61 -13.16 -4.08
N LEU A 5 22.79 -12.08 -4.85
CA LEU A 5 21.82 -11.00 -4.96
C LEU A 5 20.82 -11.37 -6.07
N ASN A 6 19.56 -11.62 -5.70
CA ASN A 6 18.50 -11.81 -6.68
C ASN A 6 18.09 -10.43 -7.23
N THR A 7 18.46 -10.15 -8.48
CA THR A 7 18.16 -8.88 -9.18
C THR A 7 16.89 -8.97 -10.02
N ALA A 8 16.16 -10.09 -9.98
CA ALA A 8 14.90 -10.18 -10.70
C ALA A 8 13.94 -9.09 -10.18
N PRO A 9 13.29 -8.31 -11.06
CA PRO A 9 12.32 -7.33 -10.63
C PRO A 9 11.23 -8.04 -9.82
N ALA A 10 10.91 -7.51 -8.64
CA ALA A 10 9.79 -8.01 -7.85
C ALA A 10 8.54 -8.02 -8.76
N LYS A 11 7.91 -9.18 -8.94
CA LYS A 11 6.62 -9.23 -9.63
C LYS A 11 5.61 -8.50 -8.76
N ASP A 12 5.33 -7.24 -9.10
CA ASP A 12 4.21 -6.51 -8.52
C ASP A 12 2.93 -7.29 -8.83
N THR A 13 2.35 -7.89 -7.80
CA THR A 13 1.08 -8.60 -7.94
C THR A 13 -0.01 -7.56 -8.16
N GLN A 14 -0.62 -7.57 -9.33
CA GLN A 14 -1.73 -6.69 -9.63
C GLN A 14 -3.00 -7.21 -8.94
N ILE A 15 -3.63 -6.35 -8.14
CA ILE A 15 -4.89 -6.65 -7.44
C ILE A 15 -5.97 -5.70 -7.97
N ASN A 16 -7.10 -6.26 -8.38
CA ASN A 16 -8.27 -5.49 -8.78
C ASN A 16 -9.12 -5.17 -7.54
N LEU A 17 -9.24 -3.89 -7.21
CA LEU A 17 -10.08 -3.43 -6.11
C LEU A 17 -11.47 -3.11 -6.62
N VAL A 18 -12.48 -3.76 -6.04
CA VAL A 18 -13.88 -3.42 -6.26
C VAL A 18 -14.31 -2.47 -5.15
N ILE A 19 -14.53 -1.21 -5.50
CA ILE A 19 -14.94 -0.15 -4.57
C ILE A 19 -16.11 0.65 -5.14
N PRO A 20 -16.94 1.30 -4.30
CA PRO A 20 -18.01 2.17 -4.76
C PRO A 20 -17.50 3.29 -5.67
N SER A 21 -18.29 3.68 -6.67
CA SER A 21 -17.93 4.71 -7.66
C SER A 21 -17.55 6.05 -7.04
N GLU A 22 -18.23 6.44 -5.96
CA GLU A 22 -17.92 7.67 -5.23
C GLU A 22 -16.55 7.61 -4.55
N MET A 23 -16.23 6.45 -3.97
CA MET A 23 -14.91 6.22 -3.35
C MET A 23 -13.81 6.23 -4.40
N LYS A 24 -14.07 5.63 -5.57
CA LYS A 24 -13.16 5.72 -6.72
C LYS A 24 -12.91 7.18 -7.10
N ARG A 25 -13.95 7.98 -7.30
CA ARG A 25 -13.79 9.41 -7.65
C ARG A 25 -12.92 10.14 -6.64
N ARG A 26 -13.26 10.04 -5.35
CA ARG A 26 -12.49 10.68 -4.27
C ARG A 26 -11.04 10.23 -4.20
N LEU A 27 -10.76 8.95 -4.48
CA LEU A 27 -9.39 8.43 -4.54
C LEU A 27 -8.59 9.09 -5.67
N PHE A 28 -9.18 9.21 -6.86
CA PHE A 28 -8.52 9.85 -8.00
C PHE A 28 -8.29 11.35 -7.75
N ASP A 29 -9.27 12.06 -7.19
CA ASP A 29 -9.13 13.48 -6.85
C ASP A 29 -8.01 13.70 -5.82
N ALA A 30 -7.96 12.86 -4.78
CA ALA A 30 -6.91 12.93 -3.77
C ALA A 30 -5.51 12.60 -4.32
N ALA A 31 -5.42 11.64 -5.25
CA ALA A 31 -4.16 11.29 -5.90
C ALA A 31 -3.67 12.43 -6.82
N ALA A 32 -4.59 13.03 -7.58
CA ALA A 32 -4.31 14.17 -8.44
C ALA A 32 -3.82 15.40 -7.65
N ALA A 33 -4.47 15.71 -6.52
CA ALA A 33 -4.06 16.81 -5.64
C ALA A 33 -2.64 16.63 -5.08
N LYS A 34 -2.19 15.38 -4.95
CA LYS A 34 -0.83 15.02 -4.49
C LYS A 34 0.17 14.81 -5.63
N GLY A 35 -0.26 14.87 -6.89
CA GLY A 35 0.60 14.61 -8.06
C GLY A 35 1.09 13.16 -8.16
N ILE A 36 0.38 12.20 -7.56
CA ILE A 36 0.76 10.77 -7.58
C ILE A 36 -0.33 9.91 -8.24
N SER A 37 0.01 8.66 -8.55
CA SER A 37 -0.97 7.70 -9.07
C SER A 37 -1.93 7.22 -7.97
N ALA A 38 -3.17 6.90 -8.34
CA ALA A 38 -4.15 6.34 -7.41
C ALA A 38 -3.67 5.01 -6.79
N SER A 39 -2.93 4.18 -7.54
CA SER A 39 -2.37 2.93 -7.02
C SER A 39 -1.28 3.17 -5.96
N GLN A 40 -0.47 4.22 -6.12
CA GLN A 40 0.49 4.64 -5.11
C GLN A 40 -0.20 5.14 -3.84
N LEU A 41 -1.22 5.99 -3.98
CA LEU A 41 -1.99 6.48 -2.84
C LEU A 41 -2.63 5.32 -2.04
N VAL A 42 -3.16 4.31 -2.73
CA VAL A 42 -3.69 3.10 -2.09
C VAL A 42 -2.59 2.34 -1.34
N ARG A 43 -1.41 2.15 -1.94
CA ARG A 43 -0.28 1.48 -1.28
C ARG A 43 0.16 2.22 -0.01
N GLU A 44 0.27 3.53 -0.07
CA GLU A 44 0.61 4.37 1.09
C GLU A 44 -0.46 4.23 2.19
N GLY A 45 -1.74 4.29 1.84
CA GLY A 45 -2.84 4.10 2.79
C GLY A 45 -2.82 2.73 3.47
N ILE A 46 -2.56 1.65 2.72
CA ILE A 46 -2.43 0.29 3.27
C ILE A 46 -1.19 0.19 4.17
N ALA A 47 -0.06 0.77 3.77
CA ALA A 47 1.16 0.76 4.58
C ALA A 47 0.96 1.48 5.93
N LEU A 48 0.28 2.62 5.92
CA LEU A 48 -0.07 3.35 7.14
C LEU A 48 -1.02 2.53 8.03
N ALA A 49 -2.08 1.96 7.45
CA ALA A 49 -3.04 1.14 8.19
C ALA A 49 -2.38 -0.11 8.81
N THR A 50 -1.54 -0.82 8.06
CA THR A 50 -0.82 -2.01 8.57
C THR A 50 0.23 -1.66 9.62
N SER A 51 0.88 -0.49 9.51
CA SER A 51 1.81 -0.01 10.53
C SER A 51 1.08 0.33 11.83
N ALA A 52 -0.10 0.94 11.75
CA ALA A 52 -0.96 1.19 12.91
C ALA A 52 -1.43 -0.12 13.58
N VAL A 53 -1.77 -1.15 12.78
CA VAL A 53 -2.16 -2.48 13.29
C VAL A 53 -1.01 -3.18 14.02
N LYS A 54 0.24 -3.04 13.54
CA LYS A 54 1.42 -3.61 14.21
C LYS A 54 1.67 -2.99 15.57
N VAL A 55 1.49 -1.67 15.71
CA VAL A 55 1.67 -0.98 17.00
C VAL A 55 0.64 -1.46 18.04
N GLY A 56 -0.62 -1.67 17.64
CA GLY A 56 -1.65 -2.21 18.54
C GLY A 56 -1.52 -3.70 18.86
N SER A 57 -0.64 -4.44 18.16
CA SER A 57 -0.44 -5.88 18.39
C SER A 57 0.72 -6.18 19.35
N ASP A 58 1.58 -5.20 19.64
CA ASP A 58 2.76 -5.37 20.52
C ASP A 58 2.44 -5.04 22.00
N GLU A 59 1.27 -4.47 22.30
CA GLU A 59 0.79 -4.25 23.68
C GLU A 59 0.25 -5.54 24.34
N GLY A 60 0.36 -6.69 23.67
CA GLY A 60 -0.17 -7.98 24.11
C GLY A 60 0.88 -9.05 24.48
N ARG A 61 2.17 -8.75 24.50
CA ARG A 61 3.20 -9.68 24.98
C ARG A 61 3.94 -9.10 26.19
N ALA A 62 3.44 -9.49 27.36
CA ALA A 62 4.19 -9.55 28.61
C ALA A 62 5.40 -10.48 28.49
#